data_AF-A0A1R4EGM6-F1
#
_entry.id   AF-A0A1R4EGM6-F1
#
_cell.length_a   1.000
_cell.length_b   1.000
_cell.length_c   1.000
_cell.angle_alpha   90.00
_cell.angle_beta   90.00
_cell.angle_gamma   90.00
#
_symmetry.space_group_name_H-M   'P 1'
#
loop_
_entity.id
_entity.type
_entity.pdbx_description
1 polymer ?
#
loop_
_entity_poly.entity_id
_entity_poly.type
_entity_poly.pdbx_seq_one_letter_code
_entity_poly.pdbx_strand_id
1 'polypeptide(L)'
;MEAMGVPGFMLPLVIILEVLGGIAILVGFKARWVALLMAGFSIVSALIFHPFNDPEQQNNFLKNFAMAGGFLMIFAHGAGAFSFDEGMDGTRIENRRV
;
A
#
# COMPACT_ATOMS: atom_id res chain seq x y z
N MET A 1 -2.91 9.71 17.40
CA MET A 1 -3.58 10.59 16.41
C MET A 1 -3.75 12.01 16.96
N GLU A 2 -4.29 12.19 18.17
CA GLU A 2 -4.46 13.54 18.74
C GLU A 2 -3.15 14.30 19.00
N ALA A 3 -2.08 13.62 19.45
CA ALA A 3 -0.77 14.24 19.67
C ALA A 3 -0.08 14.75 18.37
N MET A 4 -0.55 14.30 17.20
CA MET A 4 -0.01 14.68 15.89
C MET A 4 -1.00 15.54 15.07
N GLY A 5 -2.04 16.09 15.72
CA GLY A 5 -3.06 16.93 15.07
C GLY A 5 -4.02 16.18 14.13
N VAL A 6 -4.03 14.85 14.16
CA VAL A 6 -4.92 14.02 13.34
C VAL A 6 -6.20 13.72 14.13
N PRO A 7 -7.40 14.03 13.60
CA PRO A 7 -8.66 13.77 14.29
C PRO A 7 -8.81 12.31 14.70
N GLY A 8 -9.16 12.04 15.97
CA GLY A 8 -9.29 10.67 16.49
C GLY A 8 -10.28 9.77 15.74
N PHE A 9 -11.29 10.35 15.07
CA PHE A 9 -12.24 9.60 14.24
C PHE A 9 -11.59 8.95 13.00
N MET A 10 -10.39 9.37 12.59
CA MET A 10 -9.67 8.73 11.50
C MET A 10 -9.13 7.35 11.88
N LEU A 11 -8.96 7.03 13.17
CA LEU A 11 -8.48 5.71 13.62
C LEU A 11 -9.31 4.55 13.03
N PRO A 12 -10.64 4.48 13.25
CA PRO A 12 -11.45 3.39 12.70
C PRO A 12 -11.44 3.37 11.17
N LEU A 13 -11.38 4.53 10.50
CA LEU A 13 -11.32 4.60 9.04
C LEU A 13 -10.02 4.01 8.49
N VAL A 14 -8.89 4.32 9.13
CA VAL A 14 -7.58 3.78 8.76
C VAL A 14 -7.53 2.27 8.99
N ILE A 15 -8.04 1.78 10.13
CA ILE A 15 -8.10 0.35 10.42
C ILE A 15 -8.91 -0.39 9.34
N ILE A 16 -10.08 0.13 8.99
CA ILE A 16 -10.92 -0.45 7.93
C ILE A 16 -10.16 -0.49 6.60
N LEU A 17 -9.47 0.59 6.26
CA LEU A 17 -8.71 0.72 5.02
C LEU A 17 -7.53 -0.26 4.97
N GLU A 18 -6.78 -0.42 6.06
CA GLU A 18 -5.64 -1.35 6.13
C GLU A 18 -6.10 -2.81 6.06
N VAL A 19 -7.17 -3.16 6.78
CA VAL A 19 -7.70 -4.54 6.80
C VAL A 19 -8.31 -4.88 5.44
N LEU A 20 -9.18 -4.03 4.90
CA LEU A 20 -9.80 -4.28 3.60
C LEU A 20 -8.78 -4.21 2.46
N GLY A 21 -7.83 -3.28 2.53
CA GLY A 21 -6.76 -3.15 1.54
C GLY A 21 -5.84 -4.37 1.53
N GLY A 22 -5.43 -4.86 2.70
CA GLY A 22 -4.65 -6.09 2.83
C GLY A 22 -5.38 -7.31 2.28
N ILE A 23 -6.66 -7.49 2.63
CA ILE A 23 -7.48 -8.61 2.11
C ILE A 23 -7.66 -8.50 0.59
N ALA A 24 -7.93 -7.30 0.07
CA ALA A 24 -8.10 -7.11 -1.37
C ALA A 24 -6.83 -7.41 -2.17
N ILE A 25 -5.65 -7.07 -1.63
CA ILE A 25 -4.36 -7.48 -2.22
C ILE A 25 -4.17 -9.01 -2.14
N LEU A 26 -4.50 -9.64 -1.01
CA LEU A 26 -4.38 -11.10 -0.85
C LEU A 26 -5.28 -11.89 -1.80
N VAL A 27 -6.52 -11.43 -2.00
CA VAL A 27 -7.48 -12.04 -2.93
C VAL A 27 -7.17 -11.66 -4.40
N GLY A 28 -6.33 -10.64 -4.59
CA GLY A 28 -5.98 -10.12 -5.91
C GLY A 28 -7.05 -9.23 -6.55
N PHE A 29 -8.13 -8.89 -5.83
CA PHE A 29 -9.23 -8.09 -6.35
C PHE A 29 -8.81 -6.63 -6.55
N LYS A 30 -8.71 -6.17 -7.81
CA LYS A 30 -8.19 -4.85 -8.17
C LYS A 30 -6.86 -4.51 -7.51
N ALA A 31 -5.96 -5.49 -7.39
CA ALA A 31 -4.75 -5.37 -6.61
C ALA A 31 -3.89 -4.17 -6.99
N ARG A 32 -3.86 -3.77 -8.29
CA ARG A 32 -3.13 -2.57 -8.75
C ARG A 32 -3.63 -1.30 -8.05
N TRP A 33 -4.92 -1.03 -8.13
CA TRP A 33 -5.50 0.18 -7.55
C TRP A 33 -5.42 0.19 -6.03
N VAL A 34 -5.65 -0.97 -5.40
CA VAL A 34 -5.52 -1.10 -3.95
C VAL A 34 -4.07 -0.92 -3.50
N ALA A 35 -3.11 -1.50 -4.23
CA ALA A 35 -1.69 -1.33 -3.93
C ALA A 35 -1.24 0.11 -4.13
N LEU A 36 -1.72 0.82 -5.15
CA LEU A 36 -1.42 2.24 -5.31
C LEU A 36 -1.96 3.07 -4.14
N LEU A 37 -3.17 2.77 -3.69
CA LEU A 37 -3.78 3.43 -2.54
C LEU A 37 -2.98 3.15 -1.26
N MET A 38 -2.57 1.89 -1.05
CA MET A 38 -1.77 1.48 0.10
C MET A 38 -0.36 2.08 0.09
N ALA A 39 0.27 2.17 -1.08
CA ALA A 39 1.56 2.84 -1.24
C ALA A 39 1.48 4.33 -0.85
N GLY A 40 0.45 5.02 -1.34
CA GLY A 40 0.19 6.41 -0.98
C GLY A 40 -0.05 6.58 0.52
N PHE A 41 -0.87 5.71 1.11
CA PHE A 41 -1.12 5.70 2.55
C PHE A 41 0.16 5.51 3.37
N SER A 42 1.03 4.55 3.00
CA SER A 42 2.29 4.32 3.70
C SER A 42 3.24 5.52 3.62
N ILE A 43 3.32 6.20 2.47
CA ILE A 43 4.15 7.41 2.31
C ILE A 43 3.62 8.55 3.19
N VAL A 44 2.30 8.81 3.13
CA VAL A 44 1.67 9.86 3.93
C VAL A 44 1.83 9.58 5.43
N SER A 45 1.65 8.33 5.84
CA SER A 45 1.86 7.89 7.23
C SER A 45 3.31 8.12 7.68
N ALA A 46 4.29 7.76 6.85
CA ALA A 46 5.70 7.99 7.14
C ALA A 46 6.01 9.48 7.37
N LEU A 47 5.51 10.35 6.49
CA LEU A 47 5.77 11.79 6.55
C LEU A 47 5.08 12.49 7.73
N ILE A 48 3.88 12.05 8.11
CA ILE A 48 3.10 12.67 9.20
C ILE A 48 3.56 12.16 10.57
N PHE A 49 3.79 10.85 10.72
CA PHE A 49 3.98 10.24 12.03
C PHE A 49 5.44 9.94 12.39
N HIS A 50 6.35 9.90 11.42
CA HIS A 50 7.73 9.43 11.62
C HIS A 50 8.76 10.39 11.02
N PRO A 51 9.04 11.53 11.69
CA PRO A 51 10.01 12.50 11.19
C PRO A 51 11.39 11.86 10.99
N PHE A 52 11.97 12.03 9.80
CA PHE A 52 13.26 11.42 9.43
C PHE A 52 14.45 11.93 10.27
N ASN A 53 14.34 13.13 10.82
CA ASN A 53 15.37 13.77 11.62
C ASN A 53 15.41 13.29 13.08
N ASP A 54 14.45 12.45 13.49
CA ASP A 54 14.43 11.83 14.81
C ASP A 54 14.99 10.40 14.71
N PRO A 55 16.16 10.11 15.33
CA PRO A 55 16.76 8.78 15.30
C PRO A 55 15.84 7.68 15.83
N GLU A 56 14.95 7.99 16.78
CA GLU A 56 14.02 7.01 17.34
C GLU A 56 12.90 6.64 16.34
N GLN A 57 12.60 7.54 15.39
CA GLN A 57 11.53 7.36 14.41
C GLN A 57 12.03 6.96 13.01
N GLN A 58 13.33 7.07 12.73
CA GLN A 58 13.90 6.69 11.43
C GLN A 58 13.53 5.26 11.01
N ASN A 59 13.55 4.31 11.94
CA ASN A 59 13.19 2.93 11.63
C ASN A 59 11.72 2.80 11.17
N ASN A 60 10.80 3.53 11.80
CA ASN A 60 9.40 3.52 11.41
C ASN A 60 9.16 4.24 10.08
N PHE A 61 9.88 5.32 9.81
CA PHE A 61 9.85 6.00 8.51
C PHE A 61 10.29 5.05 7.39
N LEU A 62 11.48 4.44 7.54
CA LEU A 62 12.04 3.52 6.56
C LEU A 62 11.16 2.29 6.37
N LYS A 63 10.55 1.75 7.43
CA LYS A 63 9.58 0.66 7.33
C LYS A 63 8.40 1.02 6.43
N ASN A 64 7.79 2.18 6.65
CA ASN A 64 6.67 2.64 5.84
C ASN A 64 7.08 2.92 4.39
N PHE A 65 8.27 3.47 4.17
CA PHE A 65 8.80 3.69 2.83
C PHE A 65 9.07 2.37 2.09
N ALA A 66 9.62 1.37 2.78
CA ALA A 66 9.82 0.03 2.23
C ALA A 66 8.49 -0.67 1.88
N MET A 67 7.48 -0.55 2.75
CA MET A 67 6.12 -1.06 2.45
C MET A 67 5.54 -0.40 1.21
N ALA A 68 5.68 0.92 1.06
CA ALA A 68 5.25 1.63 -0.14
C ALA A 68 5.94 1.08 -1.41
N GLY A 69 7.25 0.80 -1.34
CA GLY A 69 7.98 0.14 -2.43
C GLY A 69 7.43 -1.25 -2.76
N GLY A 70 7.10 -2.06 -1.75
CA GLY A 70 6.47 -3.37 -1.93
C GLY A 70 5.11 -3.29 -2.62
N PHE A 71 4.27 -2.32 -2.23
CA PHE A 71 2.98 -2.09 -2.89
C PHE A 71 3.15 -1.57 -4.33
N LEU A 72 4.12 -0.70 -4.61
CA LEU A 72 4.41 -0.25 -5.98
C LEU A 72 4.90 -1.40 -6.87
N MET A 73 5.62 -2.38 -6.32
CA MET A 73 5.97 -3.60 -7.05
C MET A 73 4.73 -4.39 -7.47
N ILE A 74 3.73 -4.52 -6.60
CA ILE A 74 2.44 -5.13 -6.91
C ILE A 74 1.69 -4.33 -7.97
N PHE A 75 1.71 -2.99 -7.89
CA PHE A 75 1.13 -2.14 -8.92
C PHE A 75 1.79 -2.33 -10.30
N ALA A 76 3.12 -2.45 -10.34
CA ALA A 76 3.87 -2.63 -11.58
C ALA A 76 3.64 -4.02 -12.21
N HIS A 77 3.71 -5.09 -11.40
CA HIS A 77 3.66 -6.47 -11.87
C HIS A 77 2.23 -7.04 -11.97
N GLY A 78 1.25 -6.43 -11.30
CA GLY A 78 -0.13 -6.93 -11.23
C GLY A 78 -0.33 -7.95 -10.12
N ALA A 79 -1.56 -8.47 -10.03
CA ALA A 79 -2.02 -9.30 -8.91
C ALA A 79 -1.48 -10.76 -8.91
N GLY A 80 -0.74 -11.15 -9.95
CA GLY A 80 -0.20 -12.51 -10.12
C GLY A 80 -1.18 -13.52 -10.73
N ALA A 81 -0.67 -14.69 -11.11
CA ALA A 81 -1.38 -15.74 -11.86
C ALA A 81 -2.38 -16.60 -11.04
N PHE A 82 -2.68 -16.19 -9.80
CA PHE A 82 -3.72 -16.80 -8.96
C PHE A 82 -4.71 -15.74 -8.45
N SER A 83 -4.70 -14.55 -9.06
CA SER A 83 -5.60 -13.47 -8.72
C SER A 83 -7.00 -13.70 -9.28
N PHE A 84 -8.03 -13.30 -8.53
CA PHE A 84 -9.40 -13.25 -9.04
C PHE A 84 -9.57 -12.31 -10.25
N ASP A 85 -8.62 -11.39 -10.46
CA ASP A 85 -8.62 -10.37 -11.51
C ASP A 85 -7.70 -10.73 -12.71
N GLU A 86 -7.25 -11.99 -12.80
CA GLU A 86 -6.26 -12.47 -13.78
C GLU A 86 -6.63 -12.19 -15.25
N GLY A 87 -7.92 -12.00 -15.55
CA GLY A 87 -8.40 -11.67 -16.90
C GLY A 87 -8.36 -10.18 -17.27
N MET A 88 -8.19 -9.27 -16.31
CA MET A 88 -8.26 -7.81 -16.53
C MET A 88 -6.88 -7.13 -16.53
N ASP A 89 -5.84 -7.82 -16.06
CA ASP A 89 -4.47 -7.31 -16.03
C ASP A 89 -3.79 -7.46 -17.41
N GLY A 90 -3.79 -6.36 -18.19
CA GLY A 90 -3.23 -6.27 -19.54
C GLY A 90 -1.72 -6.54 -19.68
N THR A 91 -1.01 -6.82 -18.59
CA THR A 91 0.44 -7.11 -18.57
C THR A 91 0.79 -8.47 -19.19
N ARG A 92 -0.15 -9.41 -19.30
CA ARG A 92 0.12 -10.70 -19.97
C ARG A 92 0.21 -10.59 -21.50
N ILE A 93 -0.43 -9.60 -22.13
CA ILE A 93 -0.38 -9.45 -23.60
C ILE A 93 1.00 -8.95 -24.06
N GLU A 94 1.72 -8.25 -23.17
CA GLU A 94 3.09 -7.80 -23.43
C GLU A 94 4.10 -8.93 -23.19
N ASN A 95 3.94 -9.69 -22.10
CA ASN A 95 4.90 -10.74 -21.71
C ASN A 95 4.77 -12.09 -22.47
N ARG A 96 3.82 -12.22 -23.41
CA ARG A 96 3.74 -13.36 -24.35
C ARG A 96 4.34 -13.07 -25.73
N ARG A 97 4.86 -11.86 -25.95
CA ARG A 97 5.45 -11.43 -27.25
C ARG A 97 6.98 -11.43 -27.27
N VAL A 98 7.62 -12.21 -26.40
CA VAL A 98 9.05 -12.51 -26.42
C VAL A 98 9.28 -14.01 -26.34
#